data_AF-A0A8S3R4U6-F1
#
_entry.id   AF-A0A8S3R4U6-F1
#
_cell.length_a   1.000
_cell.length_b   1.000
_cell.length_c   1.000
_cell.angle_alpha   90.00
_cell.angle_beta   90.00
_cell.angle_gamma   90.00
#
_symmetry.space_group_name_H-M   'P 1'
#
loop_
_entity.id
_entity.type
_entity.pdbx_description
1 polymer ?
#
loop_
_entity_poly.entity_id
_entity_poly.type
_entity_poly.pdbx_seq_one_letter_code
_entity_poly.pdbx_strand_id
1 'polypeptide(L)'
;MNSIHCYCRLDDQQNKPDSNTAKIDESTETQETNILDPPVILVGSHKDKVRLSKGEKIEIEYKKKIQSYVKDVSDDACGHIRSEYFISNTKDDDGVFQKIKQDILNLARGMKSWNKEYPLKFIQLEKCLQERKKGLSIPIITLKELEQISLETPMPMNAEELMLFLKFHHEIRALVYFEDLPEFIVLDTQWLSDAFKCIVTAEKFQSDISRYRMKDKLKDLNLRGILHSEVLEDIFKNEKTFCINMINIKMLS
;
A
#
# COMPACT_ATOMS: atom_id res chain seq x y z
N MET A 1 11.68 -2.94 -4.21
CA MET A 1 11.63 -2.55 -2.78
C MET A 1 10.42 -3.24 -2.16
N ASN A 2 10.56 -3.72 -0.93
CA ASN A 2 9.79 -4.82 -0.34
C ASN A 2 8.28 -4.53 -0.23
N SER A 3 7.48 -5.19 -1.08
CA SER A 3 6.06 -5.40 -0.81
C SER A 3 5.94 -6.48 0.25
N ILE A 4 5.39 -6.14 1.42
CA ILE A 4 5.10 -7.10 2.48
C ILE A 4 3.81 -7.82 2.06
N HIS A 5 3.96 -8.87 1.25
CA HIS A 5 2.90 -9.84 1.08
C HIS A 5 2.93 -10.78 2.28
N CYS A 6 1.90 -10.71 3.13
CA CYS A 6 1.69 -11.67 4.21
C CYS A 6 1.30 -13.02 3.61
N TYR A 7 2.29 -13.84 3.26
CA TYR A 7 2.08 -15.26 3.01
C TYR A 7 2.36 -16.04 4.29
N CYS A 8 1.35 -16.71 4.84
CA CYS A 8 1.58 -17.78 5.81
C CYS A 8 2.12 -18.99 5.04
N ARG A 9 3.40 -19.32 5.26
CA ARG A 9 3.99 -20.61 4.86
C ARG A 9 3.34 -21.68 5.75
N LEU A 10 2.66 -22.64 5.14
CA LEU A 10 2.15 -23.82 5.83
C LEU A 10 3.34 -24.72 6.16
N ASP A 11 3.94 -24.56 7.33
CA ASP A 11 4.80 -25.58 7.93
C ASP A 11 4.52 -25.68 9.44
N ASP A 12 4.47 -26.93 9.90
CA ASP A 12 4.42 -27.43 11.28
C ASP A 12 3.05 -27.46 12.02
N GLN A 13 2.21 -28.43 11.63
CA GLN A 13 1.30 -29.09 12.59
C GLN A 13 2.01 -30.28 13.25
N GLN A 14 2.46 -30.08 14.49
CA GLN A 14 2.58 -31.16 15.49
C GLN A 14 2.69 -30.54 16.89
N ASN A 15 1.53 -30.27 17.51
CA ASN A 15 1.28 -30.60 18.92
C ASN A 15 -0.10 -30.09 19.33
N LYS A 16 -1.01 -31.03 19.55
CA LYS A 16 -2.27 -30.83 20.26
C LYS A 16 -1.98 -31.07 21.75
N PRO A 17 -2.36 -30.17 22.66
CA PRO A 17 -2.57 -30.57 24.04
C PRO A 17 -4.05 -30.58 24.41
N ASP A 18 -4.33 -31.46 25.36
CA ASP A 18 -5.61 -31.94 25.79
C ASP A 18 -6.54 -30.90 26.40
N SER A 19 -7.82 -31.19 26.26
CA SER A 19 -8.92 -30.58 26.99
C SER A 19 -8.68 -30.67 28.51
N ASN A 20 -8.64 -29.53 29.20
CA ASN A 20 -9.03 -29.44 30.60
C ASN A 20 -9.64 -28.08 30.90
N THR A 21 -10.94 -28.11 31.17
CA THR A 21 -11.77 -27.09 31.77
C THR A 21 -11.20 -26.61 33.11
N ALA A 22 -10.94 -25.32 33.23
CA ALA A 22 -10.84 -24.63 34.51
C ALA A 22 -11.59 -23.29 34.41
N LYS A 23 -12.50 -23.08 35.37
CA LYS A 23 -13.40 -21.94 35.53
C LYS A 23 -12.60 -20.64 35.61
N ILE A 24 -13.09 -19.60 34.93
CA ILE A 24 -12.63 -18.21 35.11
C ILE A 24 -13.80 -17.45 35.70
N ASP A 25 -13.58 -16.91 36.91
CA ASP A 25 -14.48 -16.04 37.65
C ASP A 25 -14.81 -14.78 36.85
N GLU A 26 -16.09 -14.42 36.87
CA GLU A 26 -16.62 -13.12 36.49
C GLU A 26 -16.04 -12.02 37.39
N SER A 27 -15.35 -11.05 36.80
CA SER A 27 -15.60 -9.61 37.00
C SER A 27 -14.44 -8.77 36.47
N THR A 28 -14.60 -8.25 35.26
CA THR A 28 -14.06 -6.94 34.91
C THR A 28 -14.88 -6.41 33.75
N GLU A 29 -15.73 -5.43 34.05
CA GLU A 29 -16.46 -4.64 33.05
C GLU A 29 -15.44 -3.98 32.11
N THR A 30 -15.20 -4.59 30.97
CA THR A 30 -14.53 -3.93 29.84
C THR A 30 -15.53 -2.93 29.26
N GLN A 31 -15.20 -1.64 29.36
CA GLN A 31 -15.84 -0.60 28.55
C GLN A 31 -15.71 -1.03 27.08
N GLU A 32 -16.82 -1.38 26.44
CA GLU A 32 -16.85 -1.70 25.01
C GLU A 32 -16.47 -0.45 24.22
N THR A 33 -15.18 -0.29 23.94
CA THR A 33 -14.71 0.63 22.91
C THR A 33 -15.24 0.10 21.59
N ASN A 34 -16.01 0.91 20.85
CA ASN A 34 -16.48 0.58 19.51
C ASN A 34 -15.25 0.44 18.58
N ILE A 35 -14.76 -0.78 18.37
CA ILE A 35 -13.54 -1.07 17.60
C ILE A 35 -13.89 -1.12 16.11
N LEU A 36 -13.30 -0.23 15.31
CA LEU A 36 -13.59 -0.02 13.89
C LEU A 36 -12.40 -0.30 12.97
N ASP A 37 -12.63 -0.93 11.83
CA ASP A 37 -11.62 -1.19 10.80
C ASP A 37 -11.55 -0.05 9.76
N PRO A 38 -10.35 0.32 9.25
CA PRO A 38 -9.07 -0.32 9.50
C PRO A 38 -8.43 0.12 10.83
N PRO A 39 -7.64 -0.75 11.48
CA PRO A 39 -6.91 -0.39 12.69
C PRO A 39 -5.78 0.60 12.39
N VAL A 40 -5.58 1.57 13.29
CA VAL A 40 -4.56 2.62 13.19
C VAL A 40 -3.65 2.57 14.42
N ILE A 41 -2.34 2.54 14.19
CA ILE A 41 -1.34 2.81 15.22
C ILE A 41 -0.86 4.24 15.03
N LEU A 42 -0.98 5.06 16.06
CA LEU A 42 -0.46 6.42 16.04
C LEU A 42 0.97 6.46 16.56
N VAL A 43 1.87 7.06 15.78
CA VAL A 43 3.28 7.23 16.17
C VAL A 43 3.66 8.71 16.10
N GLY A 44 3.81 9.34 17.25
CA GLY A 44 4.37 10.68 17.39
C GLY A 44 5.90 10.62 17.34
N SER A 45 6.51 11.14 16.28
CA SER A 45 7.97 11.23 16.15
C SER A 45 8.53 12.51 16.79
N HIS A 46 9.87 12.63 16.84
CA HIS A 46 10.57 13.82 17.33
C HIS A 46 10.40 14.16 18.81
N LYS A 47 10.18 13.16 19.67
CA LYS A 47 10.10 13.34 21.13
C LYS A 47 11.33 14.05 21.70
N ASP A 48 12.50 13.88 21.10
CA ASP A 48 13.76 14.54 21.46
C ASP A 48 13.72 16.07 21.32
N LYS A 49 12.84 16.62 20.48
CA LYS A 49 12.70 18.08 20.28
C LYS A 49 11.74 18.73 21.28
N VAL A 50 11.05 17.95 22.10
CA VAL A 50 10.16 18.47 23.15
C VAL A 50 11.02 18.83 24.35
N ARG A 51 10.99 20.09 24.81
CA ARG A 51 11.78 20.54 25.99
C ARG A 51 11.22 19.89 27.26
N LEU A 52 11.84 18.79 27.69
CA LEU A 52 11.42 17.98 28.83
C LEU A 52 11.87 18.61 30.15
N SER A 53 11.04 19.50 30.72
CA SER A 53 11.19 19.81 32.16
C SER A 53 10.42 18.81 33.05
N LYS A 54 9.46 18.03 32.49
CA LYS A 54 8.63 17.02 33.20
C LYS A 54 8.12 15.94 32.23
N GLY A 55 8.97 14.99 31.82
CA GLY A 55 8.77 14.16 30.62
C GLY A 55 7.49 13.30 30.55
N GLU A 56 7.10 12.61 31.62
CA GLU A 56 5.92 11.72 31.59
C GLU A 56 4.57 12.47 31.59
N LYS A 57 4.52 13.65 32.21
CA LYS A 57 3.28 14.45 32.27
C LYS A 57 2.89 15.01 30.90
N ILE A 58 3.87 15.23 30.03
CA ILE A 58 3.68 15.80 28.70
C ILE A 58 3.11 14.75 27.73
N GLU A 59 3.55 13.49 27.78
CA GLU A 59 3.00 12.44 26.92
C GLU A 59 1.51 12.21 27.19
N ILE A 60 1.13 12.13 28.47
CA ILE A 60 -0.27 11.98 28.87
C ILE A 60 -1.09 13.19 28.38
N GLU A 61 -0.54 14.40 28.45
CA GLU A 61 -1.19 15.61 27.94
C GLU A 61 -1.38 15.57 26.42
N TYR A 62 -0.36 15.18 25.66
CA TYR A 62 -0.47 15.04 24.20
C TYR A 62 -1.44 13.95 23.79
N LYS A 63 -1.44 12.79 24.47
CA LYS A 63 -2.45 11.73 24.26
C LYS A 63 -3.85 12.26 24.43
N LYS A 64 -4.12 12.96 25.54
CA LYS A 64 -5.44 13.57 25.79
C LYS A 64 -5.84 14.58 24.73
N LYS A 65 -4.92 15.45 24.29
CA LYS A 65 -5.17 16.43 23.23
C LYS A 65 -5.45 15.76 21.89
N ILE A 66 -4.68 14.74 21.53
CA ILE A 66 -4.91 14.00 20.28
C ILE A 66 -6.28 13.33 20.32
N GLN A 67 -6.62 12.67 21.43
CA GLN A 67 -7.92 12.03 21.59
C GLN A 67 -9.07 13.02 21.53
N SER A 68 -8.94 14.23 22.11
CA SER A 68 -9.96 15.26 21.95
C SER A 68 -10.09 15.71 20.49
N TYR A 69 -8.97 16.00 19.81
CA TYR A 69 -9.01 16.40 18.40
C TYR A 69 -9.61 15.34 17.49
N VAL A 70 -9.30 14.06 17.72
CA VAL A 70 -9.83 12.95 16.93
C VAL A 70 -11.35 12.83 17.12
N LYS A 71 -11.84 12.96 18.37
CA LYS A 71 -13.28 12.99 18.66
C LYS A 71 -13.98 14.19 18.02
N ASP A 72 -13.36 15.36 18.07
CA ASP A 72 -13.93 16.57 17.46
C ASP A 72 -14.09 16.45 15.94
N VAL A 73 -13.25 15.63 15.27
CA VAL A 73 -13.34 15.37 13.83
C VAL A 73 -14.43 14.34 13.52
N SER A 74 -14.51 13.26 14.30
CA SER A 74 -15.54 12.22 14.15
C SER A 74 -15.58 11.33 15.39
N ASP A 75 -16.79 11.05 15.88
CA ASP A 75 -17.03 10.13 17.00
C ASP A 75 -16.46 8.73 16.74
N ASP A 76 -16.47 8.31 15.47
CA ASP A 76 -15.97 7.01 15.02
C ASP A 76 -14.44 6.96 14.87
N ALA A 77 -13.77 8.11 14.67
CA ALA A 77 -12.33 8.12 14.39
C ALA A 77 -11.49 7.54 15.54
N CYS A 78 -11.94 7.72 16.79
CA CYS A 78 -11.32 7.08 17.95
C CYS A 78 -11.43 5.55 17.92
N GLY A 79 -12.50 5.02 17.33
CA GLY A 79 -12.72 3.58 17.17
C GLY A 79 -11.69 2.90 16.28
N HIS A 80 -10.94 3.65 15.47
CA HIS A 80 -9.85 3.12 14.64
C HIS A 80 -8.50 3.07 15.36
N ILE A 81 -8.26 3.88 16.38
CA ILE A 81 -6.95 3.96 17.05
C ILE A 81 -6.79 2.76 17.99
N ARG A 82 -5.70 1.99 17.83
CA ARG A 82 -5.39 0.79 18.63
C ARG A 82 -4.34 1.05 19.69
N SER A 83 -3.31 1.80 19.29
CA SER A 83 -2.15 2.07 20.13
C SER A 83 -1.55 3.43 19.77
N GLU A 84 -0.89 4.05 20.75
CA GLU A 84 -0.25 5.36 20.61
C GLU A 84 1.17 5.31 21.20
N TYR A 85 2.15 5.64 20.37
CA TYR A 85 3.57 5.62 20.70
C TYR A 85 4.22 6.98 20.46
N PHE A 86 5.15 7.37 21.33
CA PHE A 86 5.98 8.57 21.15
C PHE A 86 7.45 8.19 21.11
N ILE A 87 8.10 8.44 19.97
CA ILE A 87 9.47 8.02 19.70
C ILE A 87 10.42 9.21 19.58
N SER A 88 11.65 9.00 20.04
CA SER A 88 12.77 9.91 19.86
C SER A 88 13.50 9.58 18.56
N ASN A 89 13.83 10.57 17.74
CA ASN A 89 14.53 10.34 16.48
C ASN A 89 16.05 10.24 16.66
N THR A 90 16.56 10.57 17.85
CA THR A 90 18.00 10.60 18.18
C THR A 90 18.41 9.51 19.15
N LYS A 91 17.45 8.75 19.68
CA LYS A 91 17.70 7.63 20.59
C LYS A 91 17.20 6.37 19.93
N ASP A 92 18.01 5.32 20.02
CA ASP A 92 17.56 3.99 19.63
C ASP A 92 16.65 3.45 20.74
N ASP A 93 15.36 3.72 20.63
CA ASP A 93 14.36 3.29 21.60
C ASP A 93 13.87 1.88 21.23
N ASP A 94 14.82 0.93 21.20
CA ASP A 94 14.62 -0.46 20.76
C ASP A 94 13.39 -1.10 21.41
N GLY A 95 13.14 -0.81 22.69
CA GLY A 95 11.99 -1.32 23.41
C GLY A 95 10.65 -0.82 22.87
N VAL A 96 10.57 0.44 22.44
CA VAL A 96 9.34 0.99 21.83
C VAL A 96 9.14 0.44 20.43
N PHE A 97 10.20 0.31 19.62
CA PHE A 97 10.11 -0.30 18.31
C PHE A 97 9.71 -1.78 18.36
N GLN A 98 10.20 -2.53 19.36
CA GLN A 98 9.76 -3.91 19.59
C GLN A 98 8.26 -3.98 19.93
N LYS A 99 7.76 -3.07 20.76
CA LYS A 99 6.32 -2.97 21.07
C LYS A 99 5.49 -2.66 19.82
N ILE A 100 5.91 -1.68 19.03
CA ILE A 100 5.23 -1.35 17.76
C ILE A 100 5.21 -2.57 16.83
N LYS A 101 6.33 -3.29 16.67
CA LYS A 101 6.39 -4.52 15.86
C LYS A 101 5.42 -5.57 16.38
N GLN A 102 5.36 -5.78 17.69
CA GLN A 102 4.47 -6.76 18.31
C GLN A 102 2.99 -6.39 18.11
N ASP A 103 2.65 -5.10 18.22
CA ASP A 103 1.30 -4.61 17.98
C ASP A 103 0.89 -4.77 16.52
N ILE A 104 1.78 -4.46 15.57
CA ILE A 104 1.52 -4.69 14.15
C ILE A 104 1.22 -6.18 13.90
N LEU A 105 2.02 -7.10 14.49
CA LEU A 105 1.78 -8.54 14.37
C LEU A 105 0.45 -8.97 14.99
N ASN A 106 0.11 -8.46 16.16
CA ASN A 106 -1.13 -8.79 16.85
C ASN A 106 -2.35 -8.29 16.08
N LEU A 107 -2.30 -7.05 15.57
CA LEU A 107 -3.36 -6.48 14.74
C LEU A 107 -3.50 -7.24 13.44
N ALA A 108 -2.39 -7.55 12.76
CA ALA A 108 -2.41 -8.32 11.52
C ALA A 108 -3.07 -9.70 11.72
N ARG A 109 -2.75 -10.40 12.82
CA ARG A 109 -3.38 -11.68 13.17
C ARG A 109 -4.89 -11.59 13.43
N GLY A 110 -5.36 -10.44 13.91
CA GLY A 110 -6.78 -10.18 14.14
C GLY A 110 -7.56 -9.77 12.89
N MET A 111 -6.89 -9.45 11.79
CA MET A 111 -7.57 -9.03 10.55
C MET A 111 -8.32 -10.19 9.92
N LYS A 112 -9.49 -9.91 9.35
CA LYS A 112 -10.32 -10.91 8.63
C LYS A 112 -9.59 -11.61 7.49
N SER A 113 -8.58 -10.97 6.90
CA SER A 113 -7.76 -11.54 5.82
C SER A 113 -6.67 -12.49 6.31
N TRP A 114 -6.36 -12.52 7.60
CA TRP A 114 -5.30 -13.36 8.15
C TRP A 114 -5.66 -14.85 8.06
N ASN A 115 -4.67 -15.70 7.75
CA ASN A 115 -4.85 -17.15 7.59
C ASN A 115 -5.96 -17.57 6.59
N LYS A 116 -6.40 -16.68 5.69
CA LYS A 116 -7.29 -17.09 4.61
C LYS A 116 -6.55 -17.97 3.62
N GLU A 117 -7.26 -18.98 3.13
CA GLU A 117 -6.74 -19.87 2.10
C GLU A 117 -6.41 -19.07 0.83
N TYR A 118 -5.26 -19.40 0.24
CA TYR A 118 -4.76 -18.75 -0.95
C TYR A 118 -4.63 -19.77 -2.08
N PRO A 119 -5.30 -19.58 -3.24
CA PRO A 119 -5.25 -20.55 -4.31
C PRO A 119 -3.82 -20.82 -4.79
N LEU A 120 -3.40 -22.08 -4.82
CA LEU A 120 -2.04 -22.45 -5.25
C LEU A 120 -1.74 -21.99 -6.70
N LYS A 121 -2.77 -22.01 -7.57
CA LYS A 121 -2.67 -21.49 -8.94
C LYS A 121 -2.25 -20.01 -8.97
N PHE A 122 -2.76 -19.20 -8.05
CA PHE A 122 -2.43 -17.77 -7.97
C PHE A 122 -0.94 -17.60 -7.65
N ILE A 123 -0.41 -18.37 -6.69
CA ILE A 123 1.02 -18.34 -6.32
C ILE A 123 1.91 -18.67 -7.52
N GLN A 124 1.53 -19.67 -8.32
CA GLN A 124 2.32 -20.07 -9.49
C GLN A 124 2.34 -18.96 -10.55
N LEU A 125 1.18 -18.38 -10.87
CA LEU A 125 1.10 -17.29 -11.83
C LEU A 125 1.80 -16.03 -11.32
N GLU A 126 1.67 -15.67 -10.05
CA GLU A 126 2.39 -14.56 -9.41
C GLU A 126 3.90 -14.70 -9.61
N LYS A 127 4.47 -15.88 -9.33
CA LYS A 127 5.90 -16.14 -9.51
C LYS A 127 6.34 -15.95 -10.95
N CYS A 128 5.57 -16.49 -11.91
CA CYS A 128 5.84 -16.30 -13.33
C CYS A 128 5.78 -14.82 -13.73
N LEU A 129 4.77 -14.08 -13.28
CA LEU A 129 4.63 -12.64 -13.52
C LEU A 129 5.79 -11.83 -12.93
N GLN A 130 6.24 -12.16 -11.72
CA GLN A 130 7.40 -11.51 -11.11
C GLN A 130 8.69 -11.72 -11.91
N GLU A 131 8.90 -12.92 -12.46
CA GLU A 131 10.06 -13.18 -13.33
C GLU A 131 9.94 -12.45 -14.67
N ARG A 132 8.77 -12.48 -15.32
CA ARG A 132 8.54 -11.75 -16.57
C ARG A 132 8.74 -10.25 -16.38
N LYS A 133 8.23 -9.69 -15.28
CA LYS A 133 8.37 -8.26 -14.93
C LYS A 133 9.83 -7.79 -14.90
N LYS A 134 10.78 -8.61 -14.46
CA LYS A 134 12.22 -8.24 -14.42
C LYS A 134 12.80 -7.97 -15.81
N GLY A 135 12.25 -8.58 -16.85
CA GLY A 135 12.68 -8.40 -18.24
C GLY A 135 11.96 -7.27 -18.97
N LEU A 136 10.94 -6.65 -18.37
CA LEU A 136 10.14 -5.62 -19.01
C LEU A 136 10.74 -4.23 -18.78
N SER A 137 10.78 -3.41 -19.83
CA SER A 137 11.09 -1.99 -19.71
C SER A 137 9.90 -1.18 -19.19
N ILE A 138 8.67 -1.66 -19.44
CA ILE A 138 7.40 -1.10 -18.96
C ILE A 138 6.65 -2.24 -18.26
N PRO A 139 6.25 -2.11 -16.99
CA PRO A 139 5.60 -3.17 -16.23
C PRO A 139 4.10 -3.28 -16.59
N ILE A 140 3.79 -3.30 -17.88
CA ILE A 140 2.44 -3.50 -18.42
C ILE A 140 2.48 -4.73 -19.32
N ILE A 141 1.48 -5.58 -19.21
CA ILE A 141 1.24 -6.69 -20.13
C ILE A 141 -0.20 -6.63 -20.63
N THR A 142 -0.46 -7.30 -21.74
CA THR A 142 -1.80 -7.50 -22.26
C THR A 142 -2.50 -8.69 -21.60
N LEU A 143 -3.83 -8.73 -21.66
CA LEU A 143 -4.61 -9.88 -21.21
C LEU A 143 -4.19 -11.18 -21.95
N LYS A 144 -3.91 -11.07 -23.25
CA LYS A 144 -3.43 -12.19 -24.06
C LYS A 144 -2.07 -12.72 -23.59
N GLU A 145 -1.14 -11.83 -23.24
CA GLU A 145 0.14 -12.23 -22.65
C GLU A 145 -0.05 -12.92 -21.30
N LEU A 146 -0.98 -12.43 -20.46
CA LEU A 146 -1.33 -13.08 -19.20
C LEU A 146 -1.87 -14.50 -19.41
N GLU A 147 -2.79 -14.68 -20.35
CA GLU A 147 -3.33 -16.00 -20.73
C GLU A 147 -2.21 -16.94 -21.17
N GLN A 148 -1.31 -16.45 -22.02
CA GLN A 148 -0.19 -17.25 -22.51
C GLN A 148 0.77 -17.63 -21.37
N ILE A 149 1.08 -16.69 -20.47
CA ILE A 149 1.89 -16.97 -19.27
C ILE A 149 1.19 -17.99 -18.38
N SER A 150 -0.14 -17.91 -18.22
CA SER A 150 -0.91 -18.87 -17.44
C SER A 150 -0.82 -20.29 -18.00
N LEU A 151 -0.90 -20.43 -19.34
CA LEU A 151 -0.76 -21.72 -20.03
C LEU A 151 0.62 -22.37 -19.84
N GLU A 152 1.66 -21.56 -19.60
CA GLU A 152 3.01 -22.04 -19.31
C GLU A 152 3.21 -22.48 -17.86
N THR A 153 2.26 -22.16 -16.96
CA THR A 153 2.34 -22.57 -15.55
C THR A 153 2.01 -24.07 -15.38
N PRO A 154 2.51 -24.73 -14.32
CA PRO A 154 2.14 -26.11 -14.02
C PRO A 154 0.63 -26.32 -13.76
N MET A 155 -0.09 -25.25 -13.40
CA MET A 155 -1.53 -25.27 -13.15
C MET A 155 -2.23 -24.12 -13.89
N PRO A 156 -2.49 -24.28 -15.20
CA PRO A 156 -3.11 -23.24 -16.00
C PRO A 156 -4.50 -22.86 -15.47
N MET A 157 -4.85 -21.59 -15.66
CA MET A 157 -6.14 -21.03 -15.29
C MET A 157 -7.01 -20.83 -16.52
N ASN A 158 -8.30 -21.11 -16.40
CA ASN A 158 -9.28 -20.73 -17.42
C ASN A 158 -9.58 -19.22 -17.36
N ALA A 159 -10.38 -18.72 -18.30
CA ALA A 159 -10.71 -17.30 -18.37
C ALA A 159 -11.40 -16.77 -17.09
N GLU A 160 -12.31 -17.54 -16.49
CA GLU A 160 -13.01 -17.13 -15.26
C GLU A 160 -12.04 -17.07 -14.06
N GLU A 161 -11.15 -18.05 -13.94
CA GLU A 161 -10.11 -18.09 -12.91
C GLU A 161 -9.11 -16.93 -13.06
N LEU A 162 -8.74 -16.56 -14.30
CA LEU A 162 -7.88 -15.40 -14.57
C LEU A 162 -8.57 -14.08 -14.22
N MET A 163 -9.87 -13.95 -14.50
CA MET A 163 -10.63 -12.78 -14.09
C MET A 163 -10.71 -12.65 -12.57
N LEU A 164 -10.91 -13.77 -11.85
CA LEU A 164 -10.88 -13.77 -10.39
C LEU A 164 -9.49 -13.41 -9.86
N PHE A 165 -8.43 -13.93 -10.48
CA PHE A 165 -7.04 -13.57 -10.18
C PHE A 165 -6.83 -12.06 -10.31
N LEU A 166 -7.24 -11.47 -11.44
CA LEU A 166 -7.07 -10.04 -11.70
C LEU A 166 -7.83 -9.17 -10.69
N LYS A 167 -9.10 -9.48 -10.40
CA LYS A 167 -9.91 -8.76 -9.42
C LYS A 167 -9.30 -8.84 -8.03
N PHE A 168 -8.95 -10.04 -7.59
CA PHE A 168 -8.34 -10.24 -6.28
C PHE A 168 -7.02 -9.46 -6.13
N HIS A 169 -6.12 -9.53 -7.13
CA HIS A 169 -4.83 -8.87 -7.06
C HIS A 169 -4.92 -7.35 -7.23
N HIS A 170 -5.95 -6.86 -7.90
CA HIS A 170 -6.30 -5.44 -7.95
C HIS A 170 -6.72 -4.93 -6.56
N GLU A 171 -7.61 -5.66 -5.86
CA GLU A 171 -8.08 -5.30 -4.52
C GLU A 171 -6.94 -5.21 -3.50
N ILE A 172 -5.99 -6.14 -3.55
CA ILE A 172 -4.80 -6.12 -2.67
C ILE A 172 -3.66 -5.24 -3.20
N ARG A 173 -3.87 -4.54 -4.32
CA ARG A 173 -2.89 -3.63 -4.96
C ARG A 173 -1.57 -4.28 -5.36
N ALA A 174 -1.60 -5.59 -5.64
CA ALA A 174 -0.45 -6.32 -6.16
C ALA A 174 -0.22 -6.02 -7.66
N LEU A 175 -1.30 -5.77 -8.40
CA LEU A 175 -1.31 -5.26 -9.77
C LEU A 175 -2.49 -4.29 -9.94
N VAL A 176 -2.60 -3.65 -11.10
CA VAL A 176 -3.77 -2.84 -11.46
C VAL A 176 -4.42 -3.40 -12.71
N TYR A 177 -5.72 -3.61 -12.62
CA TYR A 177 -6.58 -4.03 -13.72
C TYR A 177 -7.80 -3.12 -13.73
N PHE A 178 -8.20 -2.66 -14.91
CA PHE A 178 -9.37 -1.81 -15.09
C PHE A 178 -10.38 -2.55 -15.97
N GLU A 179 -11.60 -2.75 -15.49
CA GLU A 179 -12.66 -3.40 -16.29
C GLU A 179 -13.00 -2.58 -17.55
N ASP A 180 -12.88 -1.25 -17.47
CA ASP A 180 -13.10 -0.32 -18.59
C ASP A 180 -11.92 -0.29 -19.59
N LEU A 181 -10.77 -0.87 -19.22
CA LEU A 181 -9.59 -1.01 -20.08
C LEU A 181 -9.01 -2.43 -19.90
N PRO A 182 -9.77 -3.48 -20.28
CA PRO A 182 -9.49 -4.85 -19.87
C PRO A 182 -8.28 -5.44 -20.60
N GLU A 183 -7.81 -4.78 -21.65
CA GLU A 183 -6.67 -5.22 -22.44
C GLU A 183 -5.35 -5.09 -21.69
N PHE A 184 -5.22 -4.10 -20.79
CA PHE A 184 -3.94 -3.77 -20.15
C PHE A 184 -3.94 -4.07 -18.65
N ILE A 185 -2.86 -4.71 -18.20
CA ILE A 185 -2.62 -5.06 -16.80
C ILE A 185 -1.31 -4.43 -16.36
N VAL A 186 -1.35 -3.62 -15.32
CA VAL A 186 -0.16 -2.98 -14.75
C VAL A 186 0.40 -3.86 -13.63
N LEU A 187 1.55 -4.47 -13.85
CA LEU A 187 2.24 -5.36 -12.91
C LEU A 187 3.01 -4.61 -11.80
N ASP A 188 3.04 -3.28 -11.86
CA ASP A 188 3.70 -2.44 -10.85
C ASP A 188 2.85 -1.21 -10.50
N THR A 189 2.21 -1.28 -9.33
CA THR A 189 1.42 -0.18 -8.77
C THR A 189 2.27 1.06 -8.46
N GLN A 190 3.56 0.88 -8.10
CA GLN A 190 4.45 2.00 -7.83
C GLN A 190 4.79 2.74 -9.13
N TRP A 191 5.06 2.02 -10.21
CA TRP A 191 5.29 2.62 -11.53
C TRP A 191 4.11 3.48 -11.98
N LEU A 192 2.88 2.99 -11.82
CA LEU A 192 1.67 3.77 -12.15
C LEU A 192 1.52 5.00 -11.24
N SER A 193 1.75 4.83 -9.94
CA SER A 193 1.72 5.94 -8.98
C SER A 193 2.74 7.01 -9.36
N ASP A 194 3.95 6.61 -9.77
CA ASP A 194 4.99 7.54 -10.18
C ASP A 194 4.63 8.27 -11.46
N ALA A 195 4.03 7.58 -12.44
CA ALA A 195 3.49 8.24 -13.64
C ALA A 195 2.49 9.36 -13.27
N PHE A 196 1.56 9.09 -12.35
CA PHE A 196 0.62 10.11 -11.88
C PHE A 196 1.30 11.23 -11.09
N LYS A 197 2.27 10.92 -10.22
CA LYS A 197 3.05 11.95 -9.51
C LYS A 197 3.73 12.89 -10.50
N CYS A 198 4.25 12.37 -11.60
CA CYS A 198 4.94 13.17 -12.61
C CYS A 198 3.99 14.11 -13.35
N ILE A 199 2.75 13.67 -13.61
CA ILE A 199 1.70 14.53 -14.17
C ILE A 199 1.27 15.59 -13.15
N VAL A 200 0.93 15.19 -11.92
CA VAL A 200 0.42 16.12 -10.88
C VAL A 200 1.49 17.12 -10.43
N THR A 201 2.76 16.75 -10.51
CA THR A 201 3.89 17.63 -10.19
C THR A 201 4.69 18.01 -11.42
N ALA A 202 4.02 18.12 -12.58
CA ALA A 202 4.59 18.45 -13.90
C ALA A 202 5.64 19.56 -13.85
N GLU A 203 5.39 20.61 -13.08
CA GLU A 203 6.32 21.74 -12.96
C GLU A 203 7.72 21.34 -12.49
N LYS A 204 7.86 20.28 -11.67
CA LYS A 204 9.17 19.81 -11.17
C LYS A 204 9.99 19.06 -12.22
N PHE A 205 9.34 18.50 -13.24
CA PHE A 205 9.97 17.62 -14.23
C PHE A 205 10.26 18.31 -15.56
N GLN A 206 9.97 19.60 -15.66
CA GLN A 206 10.24 20.40 -16.85
C GLN A 206 11.53 21.20 -16.70
N SER A 207 12.33 21.19 -17.77
CA SER A 207 13.45 22.12 -17.91
C SER A 207 12.94 23.57 -17.90
N ASP A 208 13.78 24.52 -17.49
CA ASP A 208 13.37 25.94 -17.50
C ASP A 208 12.94 26.43 -18.89
N ILE A 209 13.55 25.89 -19.94
CA ILE A 209 13.22 26.17 -21.34
C ILE A 209 11.84 25.60 -21.71
N SER A 210 11.54 24.36 -21.31
CA SER A 210 10.25 23.72 -21.61
C SER A 210 9.12 24.34 -20.79
N ARG A 211 9.39 24.70 -19.53
CA ARG A 211 8.46 25.45 -18.66
C ARG A 211 8.10 26.82 -19.25
N TYR A 212 9.07 27.54 -19.81
CA TYR A 212 8.81 28.81 -20.48
C TYR A 212 7.94 28.63 -21.74
N ARG A 213 8.28 27.65 -22.60
CA ARG A 213 7.57 27.41 -23.86
C ARG A 213 6.13 26.95 -23.67
N MET A 214 5.87 26.16 -22.62
CA MET A 214 4.56 25.58 -22.34
C MET A 214 3.82 26.27 -21.20
N LYS A 215 4.22 27.49 -20.84
CA LYS A 215 3.72 28.21 -19.67
C LYS A 215 2.19 28.27 -19.60
N ASP A 216 1.53 28.56 -20.71
CA ASP A 216 0.06 28.65 -20.75
C ASP A 216 -0.61 27.27 -20.57
N LYS A 217 -0.04 26.22 -21.17
CA LYS A 217 -0.53 24.83 -21.04
C LYS A 217 -0.32 24.26 -19.64
N LEU A 218 0.77 24.64 -18.98
CA LEU A 218 1.00 24.34 -17.56
C LEU A 218 0.03 25.08 -16.65
N LYS A 219 -0.24 26.35 -16.95
CA LYS A 219 -1.23 27.14 -16.21
C LYS A 219 -2.61 26.49 -16.30
N ASP A 220 -2.96 25.95 -17.46
CA ASP A 220 -4.18 25.19 -17.67
C ASP A 220 -4.24 23.92 -16.82
N LEU A 221 -3.15 23.17 -16.76
CA LEU A 221 -3.06 21.98 -15.91
C LEU A 221 -3.22 22.36 -14.42
N ASN A 222 -2.49 23.37 -13.95
CA ASN A 222 -2.46 23.74 -12.53
C ASN A 222 -3.76 24.39 -12.04
N LEU A 223 -4.36 25.28 -12.84
CA LEU A 223 -5.53 26.05 -12.42
C LEU A 223 -6.85 25.38 -12.80
N ARG A 224 -6.86 24.62 -13.89
CA ARG A 224 -8.10 24.08 -14.50
C ARG A 224 -8.11 22.56 -14.59
N GLY A 225 -7.00 21.89 -14.31
CA GLY A 225 -6.89 20.43 -14.46
C GLY A 225 -6.87 19.96 -15.91
N ILE A 226 -6.59 20.85 -16.88
CA ILE A 226 -6.60 20.50 -18.31
C ILE A 226 -5.20 20.02 -18.71
N LEU A 227 -5.07 18.72 -18.98
CA LEU A 227 -3.81 18.10 -19.43
C LEU A 227 -3.72 18.10 -20.96
N HIS A 228 -2.81 18.91 -21.49
CA HIS A 228 -2.48 18.93 -22.92
C HIS A 228 -1.47 17.83 -23.27
N SER A 229 -1.65 17.15 -24.41
CA SER A 229 -0.77 16.04 -24.81
C SER A 229 0.70 16.45 -24.92
N GLU A 230 1.04 17.67 -25.32
CA GLU A 230 2.44 18.08 -25.41
C GLU A 230 3.10 18.25 -24.05
N VAL A 231 2.32 18.62 -23.02
CA VAL A 231 2.81 18.68 -21.64
C VAL A 231 3.13 17.27 -21.13
N LEU A 232 2.25 16.30 -21.42
CA LEU A 232 2.47 14.90 -21.07
C LEU A 232 3.72 14.32 -21.74
N GLU A 233 3.87 14.57 -23.05
CA GLU A 233 5.06 14.14 -23.78
C GLU A 233 6.34 14.77 -23.22
N ASP A 234 6.32 16.05 -22.83
CA ASP A 234 7.53 16.68 -22.26
C ASP A 234 7.88 16.11 -20.89
N ILE A 235 6.88 15.89 -20.01
CA ILE A 235 7.09 15.30 -18.67
C ILE A 235 7.78 13.95 -18.80
N PHE A 236 7.20 13.05 -19.61
CA PHE A 236 7.75 11.71 -19.77
C PHE A 236 9.06 11.69 -20.60
N LYS A 237 9.36 12.73 -21.40
CA LYS A 237 10.63 12.85 -22.16
C LYS A 237 11.78 13.27 -21.26
N ASN A 238 11.49 13.92 -20.14
CA ASN A 238 12.49 14.47 -19.23
C ASN A 238 12.67 13.62 -17.97
N GLU A 239 11.74 12.70 -17.68
CA GLU A 239 11.86 11.80 -16.53
C GLU A 239 12.50 10.45 -16.90
N LYS A 240 13.72 10.20 -16.39
CA LYS A 240 14.56 9.03 -16.75
C LYS A 240 13.82 7.68 -16.71
N THR A 241 12.87 7.51 -15.79
CA THR A 241 12.05 6.30 -15.62
C THR A 241 11.12 6.04 -16.81
N PHE A 242 10.67 7.08 -17.52
CA PHE A 242 9.74 7.02 -18.64
C PHE A 242 10.35 7.48 -19.98
N CYS A 243 11.49 8.19 -19.95
CA CYS A 243 12.27 8.68 -21.10
C CYS A 243 12.59 7.59 -22.13
N ILE A 244 12.95 6.39 -21.66
CA ILE A 244 13.40 5.28 -22.53
C ILE A 244 12.22 4.68 -23.31
N ASN A 245 10.99 4.92 -22.86
CA ASN A 245 9.83 4.10 -23.20
C ASN A 245 8.75 4.81 -24.02
N MET A 246 8.93 6.10 -24.33
CA MET A 246 7.94 6.86 -25.12
C MET A 246 7.85 6.42 -26.59
N ILE A 247 8.82 5.63 -27.05
CA ILE A 247 8.79 5.02 -28.39
C ILE A 247 7.77 3.88 -28.47
N ASN A 248 7.45 3.20 -27.36
CA ASN A 248 6.56 2.03 -27.36
C ASN A 248 5.10 2.36 -27.06
N ILE A 249 4.78 3.49 -26.43
CA ILE A 249 3.37 3.90 -26.21
C ILE A 249 2.69 4.26 -27.55
N LYS A 250 3.45 4.77 -28.52
CA LYS A 250 2.96 5.02 -29.89
C LYS A 250 2.73 3.75 -30.72
N MET A 251 3.18 2.59 -30.25
CA MET A 251 2.93 1.30 -30.90
C MET A 251 1.61 0.64 -30.43
N LEU A 252 0.90 1.25 -29.48
CA LEU A 252 -0.38 0.78 -28.93
C LEU A 252 -1.58 1.63 -29.37
N SER A 253 -1.38 2.57 -30.31
CA SER A 253 -2.41 3.38 -30.97
C SER A 253 -2.44 3.11 -32.46
#